data_AF-A0A4R7Z395-F1
#
_entry.id   AF-A0A4R7Z395-F1
#
_cell.length_a   1.000
_cell.length_b   1.000
_cell.length_c   1.000
_cell.angle_alpha   90.00
_cell.angle_beta   90.00
_cell.angle_gamma   90.00
#
_symmetry.space_group_name_H-M   'P 1'
#
loop_
_entity.id
_entity.type
_entity.pdbx_description
1 polymer ?
#
loop_
_entity_poly.entity_id
_entity_poly.type
_entity_poly.pdbx_seq_one_letter_code
_entity_poly.pdbx_strand_id
1 'polypeptide(L)'
;MEYIRKIIDSDILEKIINIPEELKHKKVEIIILPASNANDEDGIKKKKSLLGVFEEDANPYLIEKENKAWRNAVSEKYEDN
;
A
#
# COMPACT_ATOMS: atom_id res chain seq x y z
N MET A 1 15.99 -21.22 17.06
CA MET A 1 15.96 -20.09 16.12
C MET A 1 16.21 -18.84 16.93
N GLU A 2 17.26 -18.10 16.59
CA GLU A 2 17.59 -16.85 17.25
C GLU A 2 16.70 -15.74 16.66
N TYR A 3 16.01 -15.01 17.54
CA TYR A 3 15.21 -13.85 17.16
C TYR A 3 15.43 -12.75 18.19
N ILE A 4 15.25 -11.50 17.77
CA ILE A 4 15.37 -10.34 18.65
C ILE A 4 13.98 -9.81 18.94
N ARG A 5 13.66 -9.65 20.23
CA ARG A 5 12.48 -8.91 20.70
C ARG A 5 12.93 -7.63 21.37
N LYS A 6 12.28 -6.51 21.02
CA LYS A 6 12.57 -5.22 21.65
C LYS A 6 11.30 -4.39 21.75
N ILE A 7 11.07 -3.83 22.94
CA ILE A 7 10.01 -2.85 23.16
C ILE A 7 10.61 -1.47 22.91
N ILE A 8 10.04 -0.71 21.99
CA ILE A 8 10.45 0.67 21.71
C ILE A 8 9.23 1.57 21.51
N ASP A 9 9.43 2.88 21.58
CA ASP A 9 8.40 3.85 21.24
C ASP A 9 8.18 3.89 19.72
N SER A 10 6.92 3.88 19.30
CA SER A 10 6.51 3.87 17.89
C SER A 10 7.05 5.05 17.10
N ASP A 11 7.30 6.20 17.75
CA ASP A 11 7.78 7.43 17.11
C ASP A 11 9.16 7.25 16.45
N ILE A 12 9.96 6.31 16.98
CA ILE A 12 11.26 5.97 16.40
C ILE A 12 11.09 5.21 15.08
N LEU A 13 9.99 4.45 14.96
CA LEU A 13 9.71 3.62 13.79
C LEU A 13 9.03 4.37 12.66
N GLU A 14 8.36 5.49 12.93
CA GLU A 14 7.70 6.30 11.89
C GLU A 14 8.65 6.74 10.78
N LYS A 15 9.95 6.87 11.07
CA LYS A 15 11.00 7.22 10.09
C LYS A 15 11.47 6.04 9.24
N ILE A 16 11.14 4.81 9.64
CA ILE A 16 11.67 3.57 9.06
C ILE A 16 10.56 2.82 8.31
N ILE A 17 9.35 2.80 8.85
CA ILE A 17 8.19 2.10 8.30
C ILE A 17 6.91 2.91 8.53
N ASN A 18 5.94 2.78 7.62
CA ASN A 18 4.60 3.30 7.84
C ASN A 18 3.88 2.44 8.88
N ILE A 19 3.45 3.07 9.96
CA ILE A 19 2.70 2.43 11.05
C ILE A 19 1.25 2.94 11.02
N PRO A 20 0.26 2.06 11.20
CA PRO A 20 -1.14 2.45 11.38
C PRO A 20 -1.30 3.49 12.48
N GLU A 21 -2.20 4.45 12.28
CA GLU A 21 -2.42 5.58 13.21
C GLU A 21 -2.74 5.12 14.63
N GLU A 22 -3.44 3.99 14.76
CA GLU A 22 -3.78 3.36 16.05
C GLU A 22 -2.57 2.94 16.89
N LEU A 23 -1.41 2.73 16.25
CA LEU A 23 -0.18 2.24 16.86
C LEU A 23 0.89 3.35 16.99
N LYS A 24 0.57 4.57 16.59
CA LYS A 24 1.42 5.76 16.79
C LYS A 24 1.39 6.23 18.25
N HIS A 25 2.44 6.94 18.66
CA HIS A 25 2.66 7.44 20.01
C HIS A 25 2.47 6.42 21.14
N LYS A 26 2.77 5.15 20.86
CA LYS A 26 2.62 4.03 21.81
C LYS A 26 3.90 3.22 21.90
N LYS A 27 4.07 2.53 23.03
CA LYS A 27 5.10 1.51 23.16
C LYS A 27 4.67 0.27 22.37
N VAL A 28 5.49 -0.13 21.42
CA VAL A 28 5.24 -1.27 20.53
C VAL A 28 6.37 -2.29 20.67
N GLU A 29 6.04 -3.56 20.45
CA GLU A 29 7.01 -4.64 20.43
C GLU A 29 7.43 -4.92 18.99
N ILE A 30 8.75 -4.94 18.74
CA ILE A 30 9.33 -5.37 17.46
C ILE A 30 9.87 -6.77 17.63
N ILE A 31 9.55 -7.62 16.66
CA ILE A 31 10.07 -8.97 16.53
C ILE A 31 10.84 -9.05 15.22
N ILE A 32 12.16 -9.27 15.30
CA ILE A 32 13.02 -9.48 14.14
C ILE A 32 13.28 -10.98 14.02
N LEU A 33 12.78 -11.56 12.93
CA LEU A 33 12.96 -12.96 12.58
C LEU A 33 13.94 -13.06 11.40
N PRO A 34 14.88 -14.01 11.41
CA PRO A 34 15.70 -14.27 10.23
C PRO A 34 14.78 -14.71 9.09
N ALA A 35 14.89 -14.06 7.94
CA ALA A 35 14.21 -14.53 6.75
C ALA A 35 14.80 -15.90 6.37
N SER A 36 13.94 -16.89 6.10
CA SER A 36 14.37 -18.09 5.38
C SER A 36 14.97 -17.60 4.05
N ASN A 37 16.15 -18.12 3.69
CA ASN A 37 16.93 -17.67 2.53
C ASN A 37 16.03 -17.33 1.33
N ALA A 38 16.10 -16.08 0.89
CA ALA A 38 15.29 -15.50 -0.17
C ALA A 38 15.64 -16.05 -1.57
N ASN A 39 15.49 -17.36 -1.76
CA ASN A 39 15.41 -17.98 -3.08
C ASN A 39 13.98 -18.44 -3.42
N ASP A 40 13.01 -18.19 -2.53
CA ASP A 40 11.58 -18.35 -2.80
C ASP A 40 10.95 -17.03 -3.29
N GLU A 41 11.73 -16.19 -3.98
CA GLU A 41 11.16 -15.34 -5.03
C GLU A 41 10.75 -16.28 -6.18
N ASP A 42 9.62 -16.94 -6.02
CA ASP A 42 8.89 -17.64 -7.07
C ASP A 42 8.76 -16.69 -8.28
N GLY A 43 9.67 -16.82 -9.23
CA GLY A 43 9.38 -17.22 -10.61
C GLY A 43 8.38 -16.40 -11.44
N ILE A 44 7.79 -15.32 -10.95
CA ILE A 44 6.81 -14.52 -11.70
C ILE A 44 7.47 -13.18 -11.99
N LYS A 45 8.05 -13.05 -13.19
CA LYS A 45 8.38 -11.75 -13.77
C LYS A 45 7.11 -10.91 -13.82
N LYS A 46 6.83 -10.14 -12.76
CA LYS A 46 5.73 -9.19 -12.72
C LYS A 46 5.93 -8.23 -13.88
N LYS A 47 4.95 -8.18 -14.79
CA LYS A 47 4.93 -7.23 -15.90
C LYS A 47 5.09 -5.84 -15.29
N LYS A 48 6.10 -5.06 -15.70
CA LYS A 48 6.30 -3.69 -15.18
C LYS A 48 5.02 -2.91 -15.44
N SER A 49 4.24 -2.69 -14.39
CA SER A 49 2.96 -2.02 -14.42
C SER A 49 2.97 -0.97 -13.33
N LEU A 50 2.59 0.26 -13.70
CA LEU A 50 2.37 1.33 -12.75
C LEU A 50 0.97 1.25 -12.13
N LEU A 51 0.12 0.32 -12.59
CA LEU A 51 -1.19 0.06 -11.99
C LEU A 51 -1.00 -0.43 -10.55
N GLY A 52 -1.60 0.29 -9.60
CA GLY A 52 -1.50 -0.01 -8.16
C GLY A 52 -0.33 0.66 -7.43
N VAL A 53 0.54 1.42 -8.12
CA VAL A 53 1.66 2.13 -7.45
C VAL A 53 1.17 3.21 -6.47
N PHE A 54 0.02 3.80 -6.74
CA PHE A 54 -0.64 4.80 -5.90
C PHE A 54 -1.87 4.24 -5.19
N GLU A 55 -1.84 2.97 -4.77
CA GLU A 55 -2.96 2.33 -4.06
C GLU A 55 -3.32 3.07 -2.77
N GLU A 56 -2.34 3.71 -2.11
CA GLU A 56 -2.55 4.53 -0.91
C GLU A 56 -3.43 5.78 -1.17
N ASP A 57 -3.42 6.30 -2.40
CA ASP A 57 -4.23 7.45 -2.83
C ASP A 57 -5.56 7.03 -3.50
N ALA A 58 -5.77 5.73 -3.69
CA ALA A 58 -6.96 5.22 -4.35
C ALA A 58 -8.18 5.33 -3.41
N ASN A 59 -9.25 5.99 -3.90
CA ASN A 59 -10.52 6.04 -3.19
C ASN A 59 -11.48 4.96 -3.74
N PRO A 60 -11.77 3.88 -2.97
CA PRO A 60 -12.58 2.75 -3.46
C PRO A 60 -13.97 3.16 -3.98
N TYR A 61 -14.57 4.20 -3.41
CA TYR A 61 -15.90 4.68 -3.79
C TYR A 61 -15.91 5.42 -5.15
N LEU A 62 -14.75 5.89 -5.62
CA LEU A 62 -14.62 6.61 -6.88
C LEU A 62 -14.18 5.71 -8.03
N ILE A 63 -13.56 4.56 -7.75
CA ILE A 63 -13.10 3.59 -8.77
C ILE A 63 -14.25 3.16 -9.71
N GLU A 64 -15.43 2.89 -9.16
CA GLU A 64 -16.59 2.53 -9.99
C GLU A 64 -17.05 3.68 -10.91
N LYS A 65 -16.85 4.93 -10.48
CA LYS A 65 -17.21 6.13 -11.25
C LYS A 65 -16.18 6.44 -12.33
N GLU A 66 -14.89 6.14 -12.09
CA GLU A 66 -13.82 6.30 -13.07
C GLU A 66 -14.09 5.52 -14.36
N ASN A 67 -14.63 4.29 -14.23
CA ASN A 67 -14.99 3.45 -15.39
C ASN A 67 -15.99 4.12 -16.35
N LYS A 68 -16.86 5.01 -15.83
CA LYS A 68 -17.86 5.74 -16.62
C LYS A 68 -17.45 7.19 -16.90
N ALA A 69 -16.39 7.70 -16.28
CA ALA A 69 -15.99 9.10 -16.34
C ALA A 69 -15.72 9.57 -17.79
N TRP A 70 -15.01 8.76 -18.59
CA TRP A 70 -14.76 9.06 -19.99
C TRP A 70 -16.04 9.10 -20.83
N ARG A 71 -16.91 8.11 -20.65
CA ARG A 71 -18.18 8.05 -21.39
C ARG A 71 -19.05 9.27 -21.07
N ASN A 72 -19.16 9.60 -19.80
CA ASN A 72 -19.96 10.74 -19.33
C ASN A 72 -19.38 12.07 -19.82
N ALA A 73 -18.06 12.28 -19.73
CA ALA A 73 -17.42 13.50 -20.18
C ALA A 73 -17.51 13.72 -21.71
N VAL A 74 -17.57 12.64 -22.48
CA VAL A 74 -17.79 12.70 -23.93
C VAL A 74 -19.26 12.97 -24.22
N SER A 75 -20.19 12.26 -23.58
CA SER A 75 -21.64 12.50 -23.78
C SER A 75 -22.02 13.93 -23.39
N GLU A 76 -21.54 14.44 -22.25
CA GLU A 76 -21.77 15.83 -21.81
C GLU A 76 -21.26 16.88 -22.81
N LYS A 77 -20.19 16.60 -23.56
CA LYS A 77 -19.64 17.54 -24.54
C LYS A 77 -20.27 17.46 -25.93
N TYR A 78 -20.87 16.33 -26.28
CA TYR A 78 -21.26 16.03 -27.67
C TYR A 78 -22.72 15.58 -27.84
N GLU A 79 -23.48 15.31 -26.77
CA GLU A 79 -24.91 14.98 -26.85
C GLU A 79 -25.83 16.22 -26.92
N ASP A 80 -25.31 17.44 -26.71
CA ASP A 80 -26.02 18.70 -26.99
C ASP A 80 -25.87 19.11 -28.48
N ASN A 81 -26.38 18.28 -29.41
CA ASN A 81 -26.57 18.66 -30.82
C ASN A 81 -27.82 18.00 -31.42
#